data_AF-A0A1C7E9M7-F1
#
_entry.id   AF-A0A1C7E9M7-F1
#
_cell.length_a   1.000
_cell.length_b   1.000
_cell.length_c   1.000
_cell.angle_alpha   90.00
_cell.angle_beta   90.00
_cell.angle_gamma   90.00
#
_symmetry.space_group_name_H-M   'P 1'
#
loop_
_entity.id
_entity.type
_entity.pdbx_description
1 polymer ?
#
loop_
_entity_poly.entity_id
_entity_poly.type
_entity_poly.pdbx_seq_one_letter_code
_entity_poly.pdbx_strand_id
1 'polypeptide(L)' 'MKVVPNFFRSVGMSLFFLGSALFLFTVLNNWLGFASAPWLSGAFWRVYLFFAVSGILLYILITFRRKNGD' A
#
# COMPACT_ATOMS: atom_id res chain seq x y z
N MET A 1 24.90 6.43 7.67
CA MET A 1 23.87 5.39 7.98
C MET A 1 22.90 5.25 6.81
N LYS A 2 23.10 4.27 5.90
CA LYS A 2 22.23 4.05 4.71
C LYS A 2 21.05 3.10 4.98
N VAL A 3 20.99 2.51 6.18
CA VAL A 3 20.03 1.44 6.55
C VAL A 3 18.61 1.97 6.74
N VAL A 4 18.46 3.09 7.45
CA VAL A 4 17.17 3.70 7.78
C VAL A 4 16.34 4.05 6.52
N PRO A 5 16.86 4.80 5.53
CA PRO A 5 16.08 5.12 4.32
C PRO A 5 15.79 3.89 3.45
N ASN A 6 16.69 2.90 3.39
CA ASN A 6 16.41 1.65 2.67
C ASN A 6 15.27 0.84 3.32
N PHE A 7 15.20 0.83 4.65
CA PHE A 7 14.11 0.20 5.39
C PHE A 7 12.76 0.86 5.05
N PHE A 8 12.67 2.19 5.15
CA PHE A 8 11.43 2.91 4.84
C PHE A 8 11.00 2.75 3.37
N ARG A 9 11.96 2.62 2.43
CA ARG A 9 11.65 2.34 1.03
C ARG A 9 11.03 0.97 0.86
N SER A 10 11.60 -0.05 1.52
CA SER A 10 11.05 -1.40 1.52
C SER A 10 9.64 -1.42 2.13
N VAL A 11 9.45 -0.75 3.28
CA VAL A 11 8.15 -0.64 3.94
C VAL A 11 7.12 0.03 3.05
N GLY A 12 7.44 1.16 2.42
CA GLY A 12 6.52 1.86 1.51
C GLY A 12 6.09 0.99 0.33
N MET A 13 7.04 0.25 -0.25
CA MET A 13 6.75 -0.65 -1.37
C MET A 13 5.92 -1.86 -0.92
N SER A 14 6.22 -2.46 0.23
CA SER A 14 5.41 -3.53 0.82
C SER A 14 3.99 -3.06 1.14
N LEU A 15 3.82 -1.86 1.72
CA LEU A 15 2.50 -1.27 1.97
C LEU A 15 1.71 -1.05 0.68
N PHE A 16 2.38 -0.59 -0.37
CA PHE A 16 1.77 -0.39 -1.67
C PHE A 16 1.23 -1.70 -2.26
N PHE A 17 2.06 -2.75 -2.26
CA PHE A 17 1.65 -4.06 -2.78
C PHE A 17 0.55 -4.70 -1.93
N LEU A 18 0.67 -4.64 -0.60
CA LEU A 18 -0.31 -5.21 0.31
C LEU A 18 -1.66 -4.49 0.20
N GLY A 19 -1.65 -3.15 0.17
CA GLY A 19 -2.84 -2.34 0.00
C GLY A 19 -3.52 -2.60 -1.34
N SER A 20 -2.75 -2.69 -2.43
CA SER A 20 -3.27 -2.99 -3.76
C SER A 20 -3.88 -4.40 -3.85
N ALA A 21 -3.23 -5.40 -3.23
CA ALA A 21 -3.75 -6.75 -3.17
C ALA A 21 -5.07 -6.81 -2.38
N LEU A 22 -5.13 -6.21 -1.19
CA LEU A 22 -6.35 -6.17 -0.38
C LEU A 22 -7.49 -5.41 -1.08
N PHE A 23 -7.17 -4.35 -1.82
CA PHE A 23 -8.13 -3.65 -2.65
C PHE A 23 -8.73 -4.58 -3.72
N LEU A 24 -7.88 -5.29 -4.47
CA LEU A 24 -8.34 -6.26 -5.48
C LEU A 24 -9.19 -7.37 -4.87
N PHE A 25 -8.75 -7.95 -3.75
CA PHE A 25 -9.53 -8.96 -3.03
C PHE A 25 -10.89 -8.42 -2.57
N THR A 26 -10.96 -7.18 -2.11
CA THR A 26 -12.22 -6.55 -1.70
C THR A 26 -13.15 -6.33 -2.88
N VAL A 27 -12.64 -5.86 -4.02
CA VAL A 27 -13.43 -5.68 -5.24
C VAL A 27 -13.95 -7.02 -5.75
N LEU A 28 -13.08 -8.03 -5.81
CA LEU A 28 -13.46 -9.39 -6.20
C LEU A 28 -14.50 -9.98 -5.24
N ASN A 29 -14.33 -9.77 -3.93
CA ASN A 29 -15.27 -10.27 -2.94
C ASN A 29 -16.63 -9.58 -3.03
N ASN A 30 -16.68 -8.28 -3.34
CA ASN A 30 -17.94 -7.56 -3.56
C ASN A 30 -18.66 -8.04 -4.83
N TRP A 31 -17.93 -8.51 -5.84
CA TRP A 31 -18.55 -9.04 -7.07
C TRP A 31 -18.99 -10.50 -6.90
N LEU A 32 -18.10 -11.36 -6.43
CA LEU A 32 -18.29 -12.81 -6.41
C LEU A 32 -18.89 -13.33 -5.09
N GLY A 33 -18.85 -12.54 -4.02
CA GLY A 33 -19.44 -12.91 -2.73
C GLY A 33 -18.82 -14.14 -2.06
N PHE A 34 -17.52 -14.40 -2.26
CA PHE A 34 -16.89 -15.65 -1.79
C PHE A 34 -16.53 -15.68 -0.29
N ALA A 35 -16.48 -14.53 0.39
CA ALA A 35 -16.15 -14.43 1.80
C ALA A 35 -17.01 -13.39 2.55
N SER A 36 -17.64 -13.81 3.66
CA SER A 36 -18.38 -12.93 4.57
C SER A 36 -17.45 -12.32 5.63
N ALA A 37 -16.33 -11.73 5.20
CA ALA A 37 -15.36 -11.11 6.10
C ALA A 37 -15.61 -9.59 6.21
N PRO A 38 -15.71 -9.01 7.43
CA PRO A 38 -16.04 -7.60 7.59
C PRO A 38 -14.99 -6.66 6.97
N TRP A 39 -13.73 -7.09 6.91
CA TRP A 39 -12.63 -6.35 6.29
C TRP A 39 -12.63 -6.46 4.76
N LEU A 40 -13.30 -7.44 4.16
CA LEU A 40 -13.55 -7.51 2.70
C LEU A 40 -14.87 -6.84 2.29
N SER A 41 -15.51 -6.11 3.21
CA SER A 41 -16.70 -5.31 2.91
C SER A 41 -16.36 -4.17 1.96
N GLY A 42 -17.31 -3.82 1.08
CA GLY A 42 -17.25 -2.66 0.20
C GLY A 42 -17.14 -1.30 0.90
N ALA A 43 -17.08 -1.24 2.24
CA ALA A 43 -16.70 -0.03 2.98
C ALA A 43 -15.17 0.12 3.14
N PHE A 44 -14.42 -0.98 3.18
CA PHE A 44 -13.00 -1.00 3.53
C PHE A 44 -12.05 -0.71 2.35
N TRP A 45 -12.54 -0.74 1.11
CA TRP A 45 -11.72 -0.43 -0.08
C TRP A 45 -11.00 0.92 -0.01
N ARG A 46 -11.62 1.92 0.66
CA ARG A 46 -11.03 3.25 0.85
C ARG A 46 -9.76 3.19 1.69
N VAL A 47 -9.74 2.32 2.71
CA VAL A 47 -8.58 2.11 3.58
C VAL A 47 -7.44 1.47 2.79
N TYR A 48 -7.76 0.49 1.94
CA TYR A 48 -6.76 -0.18 1.10
C TYR A 48 -6.17 0.74 0.03
N LEU A 49 -7.00 1.57 -0.60
CA LEU A 49 -6.51 2.62 -1.49
C LEU A 49 -5.66 3.65 -0.76
N PHE A 50 -6.06 4.08 0.44
CA PHE A 50 -5.26 5.00 1.25
C PHE A 50 -3.87 4.40 1.53
N PHE A 51 -3.79 3.14 1.96
CA PHE A 51 -2.52 2.47 2.18
C PHE A 51 -1.68 2.33 0.91
N ALA A 52 -2.31 2.03 -0.23
CA ALA A 52 -1.62 2.00 -1.51
C ALA A 52 -1.01 3.37 -1.85
N VAL A 53 -1.82 4.43 -1.80
CA VAL A 53 -1.38 5.79 -2.11
C VAL A 53 -0.30 6.27 -1.15
N SER A 54 -0.46 6.06 0.16
CA SER A 54 0.55 6.44 1.16
C SER A 54 1.85 5.64 0.99
N GLY A 55 1.77 4.34 0.68
CA GLY A 55 2.93 3.48 0.45
C GLY A 55 3.77 3.95 -0.74
N ILE A 56 3.13 4.26 -1.87
CA ILE A 56 3.82 4.77 -3.05
C ILE A 56 4.38 6.18 -2.81
N LEU A 57 3.66 7.04 -2.09
CA LEU A 57 4.14 8.39 -1.74
C LEU A 57 5.41 8.31 -0.89
N LEU A 58 5.43 7.43 0.11
CA LEU A 58 6.59 7.19 0.96
C LEU A 58 7.80 6.69 0.13
N TYR A 59 7.56 5.74 -0.77
CA TYR A 59 8.60 5.24 -1.68
C TYR A 59 9.20 6.36 -2.55
N ILE A 60 8.33 7.19 -3.15
CA ILE A 60 8.73 8.32 -3.99
C ILE A 60 9.53 9.32 -3.17
N LEU A 61 9.03 9.76 -2.01
CA LEU A 61 9.70 10.73 -1.14
C LEU A 61 11.13 10.31 -0.79
N ILE A 62 11.33 9.04 -0.43
CA ILE A 62 12.66 8.53 -0.06
C ILE A 62 13.56 8.43 -1.28
N THR A 63 13.01 7.99 -2.41
CA THR A 63 13.76 7.85 -3.66
C THR A 63 14.22 9.20 -4.18
N PHE A 64 13.35 10.21 -4.18
CA PHE A 64 13.67 11.58 -4.60
C PHE A 64 14.58 12.31 -3.60
N ARG A 65 14.40 12.11 -2.29
CA ARG A 65 15.30 12.67 -1.26
C ARG A 65 16.75 12.27 -1.50
N ARG A 66 17.00 11.07 -2.01
CA ARG A 66 18.36 10.60 -2.33
C ARG A 66 18.96 11.31 -3.55
N LYS A 67 18.13 11.67 -4.54
CA LYS A 67 18.59 12.31 -5.78
C LYS A 67 19.11 13.74 -5.57
N ASN A 68 18.66 14.43 -4.52
CA ASN A 68 19.09 15.79 -4.19
C ASN A 68 20.17 15.85 -3.09
N GLY A 69 20.57 14.70 -2.53
CA GLY A 69 21.49 14.63 -1.38
C GLY A 69 22.84 13.97 -1.68
N ASP A 70 23.07 13.58 -2.94
CA ASP A 70 24.37 13.26 -3.53
C ASP A 70 24.74 14.40 -4.50
#